data_AF-A0A1H0BWB3-F1
#
_entry.id   AF-A0A1H0BWB3-F1
#
_cell.length_a   1.000
_cell.length_b   1.000
_cell.length_c   1.000
_cell.angle_alpha   90.00
_cell.angle_beta   90.00
_cell.angle_gamma   90.00
#
_symmetry.space_group_name_H-M   'P 1'
#
loop_
_entity.id
_entity.type
_entity.pdbx_description
1 polymer ?
#
loop_
_entity_poly.entity_id
_entity_poly.type
_entity_poly.pdbx_seq_one_letter_code
_entity_poly.pdbx_strand_id
1 'polypeptide(L)'
;MTTQEFDELAGRIEGIARSVMILAGTLQRNGLLDEQKLQADLRIAGERLRLEVPNRATVVQTLEEVADQLLADFRYVKTGKRNRDQ
;
A
#
# COMPACT_ATOMS: atom_id res chain seq x y z
N MET A 1 -26.61 -2.94 -0.96
CA MET A 1 -25.57 -2.76 0.06
C MET A 1 -26.00 -1.61 0.93
N THR A 2 -26.13 -1.83 2.23
CA THR A 2 -26.38 -0.76 3.19
C THR A 2 -25.08 -0.01 3.46
N THR A 3 -25.16 1.26 3.90
CA THR A 3 -23.98 2.06 4.25
C THR A 3 -23.12 1.35 5.30
N GLN A 4 -23.73 0.69 6.27
CA GLN A 4 -23.03 -0.06 7.31
C GLN A 4 -22.22 -1.23 6.75
N GLU A 5 -22.79 -2.03 5.84
CA GLU A 5 -22.07 -3.15 5.20
C GLU A 5 -20.87 -2.64 4.38
N PHE A 6 -20.98 -1.44 3.81
CA PHE A 6 -19.89 -0.79 3.07
C PHE A 6 -18.77 -0.31 3.99
N ASP A 7 -19.11 0.32 5.09
CA ASP A 7 -18.14 0.80 6.08
C ASP A 7 -17.39 -0.37 6.74
N GLU A 8 -18.08 -1.48 7.03
CA GLU A 8 -17.46 -2.71 7.55
C GLU A 8 -16.49 -3.33 6.53
N LEU A 9 -16.87 -3.38 5.24
CA LEU A 9 -15.98 -3.87 4.19
C LEU A 9 -14.76 -2.97 4.01
N ALA A 10 -14.96 -1.66 3.97
CA ALA A 10 -13.89 -0.67 3.86
C ALA A 10 -12.90 -0.81 5.03
N GLY A 11 -13.40 -0.91 6.26
CA GLY A 11 -12.56 -1.10 7.45
C GLY A 11 -11.74 -2.40 7.42
N ARG A 12 -12.30 -3.50 6.88
CA ARG A 12 -11.56 -4.76 6.73
C ARG A 12 -10.44 -4.65 5.69
N ILE A 13 -10.71 -3.98 4.56
CA ILE A 13 -9.71 -3.73 3.52
C ILE A 13 -8.57 -2.86 4.08
N GLU A 14 -8.91 -1.80 4.80
CA GLU A 14 -7.94 -0.93 5.46
C GLU A 14 -7.09 -1.70 6.49
N GLY A 15 -7.70 -2.54 7.31
CA GLY A 15 -7.00 -3.39 8.28
C GLY A 15 -6.02 -4.37 7.63
N ILE A 16 -6.38 -4.94 6.47
CA ILE A 16 -5.49 -5.80 5.68
C ILE A 16 -4.30 -4.98 5.14
N ALA A 17 -4.56 -3.81 4.54
CA ALA A 17 -3.51 -2.95 4.02
C ALA A 17 -2.50 -2.56 5.10
N ARG A 18 -2.98 -2.14 6.28
CA ARG A 18 -2.12 -1.82 7.43
C ARG A 18 -1.29 -3.03 7.89
N SER A 19 -1.91 -4.21 7.95
CA SER A 19 -1.22 -5.44 8.35
C SER A 19 -0.10 -5.82 7.37
N VAL A 20 -0.35 -5.67 6.06
CA VAL A 20 0.66 -5.88 5.01
C VAL A 20 1.80 -4.88 5.15
N MET A 21 1.52 -3.60 5.40
CA MET A 21 2.56 -2.59 5.61
C MET A 21 3.44 -2.89 6.83
N ILE A 22 2.85 -3.29 7.97
CA ILE A 22 3.59 -3.67 9.18
C ILE A 22 4.49 -4.88 8.90
N LEU A 23 3.97 -5.89 8.20
CA LEU A 23 4.72 -7.08 7.82
C LEU A 23 5.88 -6.71 6.88
N ALA A 24 5.62 -5.91 5.85
CA ALA A 24 6.63 -5.46 4.89
C ALA A 24 7.77 -4.71 5.60
N GLY A 25 7.44 -3.76 6.48
CA GLY A 25 8.45 -3.05 7.29
C GLY A 25 9.22 -3.99 8.23
N THR A 26 8.59 -5.03 8.76
CA THR A 26 9.28 -6.03 9.59
C THR A 26 10.25 -6.88 8.78
N LEU A 27 9.83 -7.37 7.61
CA LEU A 27 10.69 -8.15 6.73
C LEU A 27 11.86 -7.32 6.19
N GLN A 28 11.60 -6.06 5.85
CA GLN A 28 12.62 -5.11 5.39
C GLN A 28 13.69 -4.86 6.46
N ARG A 29 13.31 -4.61 7.72
CA ARG A 29 14.27 -4.45 8.83
C ARG A 29 15.15 -5.68 9.08
N ASN A 30 14.66 -6.87 8.72
CA ASN A 30 15.42 -8.12 8.81
C ASN A 30 16.20 -8.44 7.53
N GLY A 31 16.19 -7.57 6.51
CA GLY A 31 16.85 -7.82 5.23
C GLY A 31 16.21 -8.91 4.38
N LEU A 32 14.97 -9.29 4.69
CA LEU A 32 14.22 -10.37 4.02
C LEU A 32 13.32 -9.89 2.88
N LEU A 33 13.19 -8.57 2.73
CA LEU A 33 12.36 -7.94 1.71
C LEU A 33 13.11 -6.77 1.09
N ASP A 34 13.17 -6.76 -0.25
CA ASP A 34 13.52 -5.57 -1.01
C ASP A 34 12.28 -4.69 -1.17
N GLU A 35 12.26 -3.62 -0.40
CA GLU A 35 11.14 -2.69 -0.38
C GLU A 35 11.01 -1.86 -1.66
N GLN A 36 12.12 -1.56 -2.35
CA GLN A 36 12.06 -0.87 -3.63
C GLN A 36 11.44 -1.77 -4.70
N LYS A 37 11.78 -3.07 -4.66
CA LYS A 37 11.13 -4.06 -5.50
C LYS A 37 9.63 -4.17 -5.21
N LEU A 38 9.23 -4.26 -3.94
CA LEU A 38 7.81 -4.31 -3.57
C LEU A 38 7.03 -3.09 -4.07
N GLN A 39 7.59 -1.89 -3.91
CA GLN A 39 6.96 -0.66 -4.42
C GLN A 39 6.80 -0.68 -5.94
N ALA A 40 7.79 -1.17 -6.68
CA ALA A 40 7.71 -1.31 -8.13
C ALA A 40 6.65 -2.36 -8.53
N ASP A 41 6.63 -3.51 -7.84
CA ASP A 41 5.70 -4.60 -8.11
C ASP A 41 4.23 -4.15 -7.89
N LEU A 42 3.95 -3.31 -6.89
CA LEU A 42 2.62 -2.71 -6.67
C LEU A 42 2.18 -1.81 -7.84
N ARG A 43 3.07 -0.93 -8.32
CA ARG A 43 2.78 -0.06 -9.47
C ARG A 43 2.57 -0.86 -10.76
N ILE A 44 3.44 -1.85 -11.01
CA ILE A 44 3.32 -2.76 -12.15
C ILE A 44 2.01 -3.57 -12.06
N ALA A 45 1.59 -4.00 -10.86
CA ALA A 45 0.31 -4.67 -10.68
C ALA A 45 -0.86 -3.76 -11.09
N GLY A 46 -0.81 -2.48 -10.71
CA GLY A 46 -1.74 -1.42 -11.16
C GLY A 46 -1.78 -1.27 -12.68
N GLU A 47 -0.62 -1.20 -13.33
CA GLU A 47 -0.52 -1.09 -14.79
C GLU A 47 -1.10 -2.34 -15.50
N ARG A 48 -0.86 -3.53 -14.95
CA ARG A 48 -1.30 -4.82 -15.51
C ARG A 48 -2.77 -5.15 -15.25
N LEU A 49 -3.47 -4.36 -14.43
CA LEU A 49 -4.90 -4.54 -14.22
C LEU A 49 -5.65 -4.39 -15.55
N ARG A 50 -6.39 -5.44 -15.93
CA ARG A 50 -7.21 -5.45 -17.14
C ARG A 50 -8.20 -4.30 -17.13
N LEU A 51 -8.48 -3.74 -18.30
CA LEU A 51 -9.38 -2.59 -18.44
C LEU A 51 -10.82 -2.90 -18.02
N GLU A 52 -11.23 -4.17 -18.08
CA GLU A 52 -12.60 -4.57 -17.69
C GLU A 52 -12.80 -4.72 -16.17
N VAL A 53 -11.76 -4.53 -15.36
CA VAL A 53 -11.89 -4.69 -13.90
C VAL A 53 -12.80 -3.59 -13.34
N PRO A 54 -13.86 -3.94 -12.59
CA PRO A 54 -14.71 -2.96 -11.93
C PRO A 54 -13.88 -2.08 -10.99
N ASN A 55 -14.18 -0.77 -10.96
CA ASN A 55 -13.46 0.20 -10.11
C ASN A 55 -11.93 0.22 -10.31
N ARG A 56 -11.45 -0.15 -11.50
CA ARG A 56 -10.01 -0.20 -11.83
C ARG A 56 -9.26 1.05 -11.38
N ALA A 57 -9.80 2.24 -11.66
CA ALA A 57 -9.16 3.50 -11.29
C ALA A 57 -8.89 3.59 -9.78
N THR A 58 -9.88 3.23 -8.96
CA THR A 58 -9.75 3.19 -7.50
C THR A 58 -8.72 2.16 -7.06
N VAL A 59 -8.73 0.95 -7.64
CA VAL A 59 -7.74 -0.09 -7.29
C VAL A 59 -6.32 0.35 -7.62
N VAL A 60 -6.11 0.95 -8.80
CA VAL A 60 -4.80 1.48 -9.22
C VAL A 60 -4.35 2.58 -8.25
N GLN A 61 -5.24 3.53 -7.93
CA GLN A 61 -4.94 4.59 -6.97
C GLN A 61 -4.55 4.02 -5.60
N THR A 62 -5.29 3.04 -5.07
CA THR A 62 -4.95 2.42 -3.78
C THR A 62 -3.58 1.73 -3.83
N LEU A 63 -3.22 1.07 -4.93
CA LEU A 63 -1.91 0.45 -5.09
C LEU A 63 -0.78 1.49 -5.12
N GLU A 64 -1.01 2.64 -5.77
CA GLU A 64 -0.07 3.77 -5.78
C GLU A 64 0.11 4.37 -4.39
N GLU A 65 -1.00 4.63 -3.67
CA GLU A 65 -0.97 5.16 -2.30
C GLU A 65 -0.22 4.23 -1.34
N VAL A 66 -0.41 2.91 -1.45
CA VAL A 66 0.34 1.93 -0.65
C VAL A 66 1.83 1.94 -1.02
N ALA A 67 2.18 2.02 -2.31
CA ALA A 67 3.57 2.10 -2.75
C ALA A 67 4.26 3.38 -2.24
N ASP A 68 3.55 4.50 -2.21
CA ASP A 68 4.06 5.78 -1.70
C ASP A 68 4.22 5.76 -0.18
N GLN A 69 3.28 5.14 0.55
CA GLN A 69 3.41 4.98 2.00
C GLN A 69 4.60 4.09 2.36
N LEU A 70 4.83 2.99 1.65
CA LEU A 70 6.04 2.18 1.81
C LEU A 70 7.30 3.02 1.55
N LEU A 71 7.33 3.84 0.51
CA LEU A 71 8.47 4.72 0.25
C LEU A 71 8.70 5.74 1.38
N ALA A 72 7.64 6.30 1.95
CA ALA A 72 7.73 7.20 3.09
C ALA A 72 8.32 6.49 4.33
N ASP A 73 7.86 5.27 4.61
CA ASP A 73 8.33 4.47 5.74
C ASP A 73 9.79 4.04 5.56
N PHE A 74 10.20 3.60 4.37
CA PHE A 74 11.60 3.36 4.01
C PHE A 74 12.50 4.55 4.33
N ARG A 75 12.09 5.74 3.85
CA ARG A 75 12.85 6.98 4.04
C ARG A 75 12.94 7.33 5.52
N TYR A 76 11.86 7.16 6.27
CA TYR A 76 11.85 7.39 7.71
C TYR A 76 12.83 6.45 8.42
N VAL A 77 12.80 5.15 8.12
CA VAL A 77 13.71 4.16 8.72
C VAL A 77 15.17 4.45 8.37
N LYS A 78 15.46 4.85 7.12
CA LYS A 78 16.84 5.13 6.69
C LYS A 78 17.39 6.48 7.14
N THR A 79 16.55 7.52 7.25
CA THR A 79 17.00 8.90 7.45
C THR A 79 16.57 9.51 8.78
N GLY A 80 15.65 8.87 9.50
CA GLY A 80 15.03 9.39 10.73
C GLY A 80 14.09 10.59 10.50
N LYS A 81 13.94 11.07 9.26
CA LYS A 81 13.08 12.22 8.94
C LYS A 81 11.75 11.73 8.42
N ARG A 82 10.68 12.05 9.15
CA ARG A 82 9.31 11.95 8.63
C ARG A 82 9.09 13.24 7.85
N ASN A 83 8.71 13.16 6.58
CA ASN A 83 8.20 14.34 5.87
C ASN A 83 6.91 14.75 6.61
N ARG A 84 7.04 15.67 7.56
CA ARG A 84 5.95 16.54 7.94
C ARG A 84 5.84 17.49 6.77
N ASP A 85 4.77 17.34 6.00
CA ASP A 85 4.06 18.40 5.28
C ASP A 85 3.15 17.71 4.26
N GLN A 86 1.97 17.35 4.75
CA GLN A 86 0.67 17.42 4.08
C GLN A 86 -0.42 17.27 5.15
#